data_AF-A0A933DNB2-F1
#
_entry.id   AF-A0A933DNB2-F1
#
_cell.length_a   1.000
_cell.length_b   1.000
_cell.length_c   1.000
_cell.angle_alpha   90.00
_cell.angle_beta   90.00
_cell.angle_gamma   90.00
#
_symmetry.space_group_name_H-M   'P 1'
#
loop_
_entity.id
_entity.type
_entity.pdbx_description
1 polymer ?
#
loop_
_entity_poly.entity_id
_entity_poly.type
_entity_poly.pdbx_seq_one_letter_code
_entity_poly.pdbx_strand_id
1 'polypeptide(L)'
;MPTPENFVDPNIVIFGKLVLAMLLGGVIGTERALLAKQAAGTRTFGLVALGACLFVVTGSFVDVAYLGVISFDPLRVAASIIMGIGFLGGGLIIFRGDSLHGVTTAAGLWIAAGIGISVGFGMYSVSIFATLLSLVMFTGMWYVENRFKHWFEVHEFVRPDHRTEMQNENGRTS
;
A
#
# COMPACT_ATOMS: atom_id res chain seq x y z
N MET A 1 9.64 30.84 -32.45
CA MET A 1 8.31 31.41 -32.15
C MET A 1 7.80 30.67 -30.91
N PRO A 2 7.62 31.33 -29.75
CA PRO A 2 7.08 30.64 -28.57
C PRO A 2 5.62 30.27 -28.86
N THR A 3 5.28 29.00 -28.73
CA THR A 3 3.92 28.51 -28.88
C THR A 3 3.06 28.92 -27.67
N PRO A 4 1.74 29.13 -27.83
CA PRO A 4 0.85 29.60 -26.76
C PRO A 4 0.57 28.54 -25.67
N GLU A 5 1.36 27.48 -25.57
CA GLU A 5 1.00 26.27 -24.82
C GLU A 5 1.57 26.19 -23.40
N ASN A 6 2.25 27.23 -22.92
CA ASN A 6 2.78 27.32 -21.54
C ASN A 6 2.10 28.42 -20.70
N PHE A 7 0.76 28.46 -20.67
CA PHE A 7 0.04 29.31 -19.70
C PHE A 7 0.10 28.78 -18.26
N VAL A 8 0.64 27.58 -18.05
CA VAL A 8 0.80 26.95 -16.74
C VAL A 8 2.28 26.90 -16.41
N ASP A 9 2.67 27.59 -15.34
CA ASP A 9 4.03 27.52 -14.82
C ASP A 9 4.41 26.05 -14.55
N PRO A 10 5.62 25.61 -14.93
CA PRO A 10 6.09 24.24 -14.68
C PRO A 10 5.96 23.82 -13.21
N ASN A 11 6.10 24.80 -12.30
CA ASN A 11 5.91 24.62 -10.86
C ASN A 11 4.48 24.22 -10.48
N ILE A 12 3.47 24.79 -11.13
CA ILE A 12 2.05 24.46 -10.88
C ILE A 12 1.78 23.00 -11.25
N VAL A 13 2.33 22.54 -12.38
CA VAL A 13 2.21 21.14 -12.80
C VAL A 13 2.87 20.20 -11.78
N ILE A 14 4.06 20.55 -11.31
CA ILE A 14 4.78 19.77 -10.28
C ILE A 14 3.99 19.72 -8.97
N PHE A 15 3.47 20.85 -8.49
CA PHE A 15 2.65 20.88 -7.29
C PHE A 15 1.38 20.04 -7.46
N GLY A 16 0.75 20.09 -8.64
CA GLY A 16 -0.38 19.22 -8.98
C GLY A 16 -0.04 17.73 -8.92
N LYS A 17 1.12 17.32 -9.45
CA LYS A 17 1.62 15.94 -9.34
C LYS A 17 1.79 15.50 -7.89
N LEU A 18 2.40 16.33 -7.05
CA LEU A 18 2.64 16.02 -5.65
C LEU A 18 1.34 15.85 -4.87
N VAL A 19 0.38 16.76 -5.08
CA VAL A 19 -0.94 16.67 -4.45
C VAL A 19 -1.68 15.43 -4.94
N LEU A 20 -1.69 15.16 -6.25
CA LEU A 20 -2.35 13.98 -6.81
C LEU A 20 -1.76 12.68 -6.26
N ALA A 21 -0.44 12.54 -6.22
CA ALA A 21 0.22 11.37 -5.67
C ALA A 21 -0.14 11.13 -4.20
N MET A 22 -0.10 12.20 -3.39
CA MET A 22 -0.48 12.14 -1.97
C MET A 22 -1.94 11.72 -1.79
N LEU A 23 -2.85 12.24 -2.60
CA LEU A 23 -4.27 11.89 -2.54
C LEU A 23 -4.51 10.44 -2.93
N LEU A 24 -3.96 9.97 -4.05
CA LEU A 24 -4.12 8.58 -4.51
C LEU A 24 -3.57 7.59 -3.47
N GLY A 25 -2.37 7.85 -2.93
CA GLY A 25 -1.81 7.04 -1.84
C GLY A 25 -2.67 7.13 -0.56
N GLY A 26 -3.15 8.32 -0.22
CA GLY A 26 -4.02 8.56 0.92
C GLY A 26 -5.34 7.78 0.86
N VAL A 27 -5.95 7.68 -0.32
CA VAL A 27 -7.19 6.91 -0.56
C VAL A 27 -6.98 5.41 -0.32
N ILE A 28 -5.82 4.86 -0.70
CA ILE A 28 -5.47 3.47 -0.37
C ILE A 28 -5.29 3.33 1.15
N GLY A 29 -4.62 4.30 1.78
CA GLY A 29 -4.43 4.32 3.22
C GLY A 29 -5.71 4.49 4.03
N THR A 30 -6.74 5.17 3.50
CA THR A 30 -8.05 5.34 4.18
C THR A 30 -8.76 4.00 4.28
N GLU A 31 -8.80 3.23 3.19
CA GLU A 31 -9.36 1.89 3.20
C GLU A 31 -8.64 0.99 4.23
N ARG A 32 -7.32 1.12 4.33
CA ARG A 32 -6.53 0.30 5.26
C ARG A 32 -6.67 0.69 6.72
N ALA A 33 -6.77 1.98 7.02
CA ALA A 33 -7.01 2.47 8.37
C ALA A 33 -8.43 2.14 8.86
N LEU A 34 -9.44 2.38 8.01
CA LEU A 34 -10.85 2.31 8.41
C LEU A 34 -11.40 0.88 8.37
N LEU A 35 -11.14 0.11 7.31
CA LEU A 35 -11.75 -1.22 7.16
C LEU A 35 -10.93 -2.34 7.81
N ALA A 36 -9.60 -2.26 7.75
CA ALA A 36 -8.72 -3.36 8.22
C ALA A 36 -7.99 -3.07 9.54
N LYS A 37 -8.24 -1.90 10.16
CA LYS A 37 -7.63 -1.49 11.45
C LYS A 37 -6.11 -1.70 11.51
N GLN A 38 -5.42 -1.52 10.37
CA GLN A 38 -3.98 -1.74 10.27
C GLN A 38 -3.21 -0.54 10.84
N ALA A 39 -1.99 -0.79 11.34
CA ALA A 39 -1.15 0.23 11.98
C ALA A 39 -0.67 1.34 11.02
N ALA A 40 -0.43 1.01 9.74
CA ALA A 40 -0.14 2.00 8.71
C ALA A 40 -1.43 2.42 8.00
N GLY A 41 -1.73 3.71 8.08
CA GLY A 41 -2.97 4.30 7.56
C GLY A 41 -2.74 5.38 6.51
N THR A 42 -3.72 6.28 6.40
CA THR A 42 -3.76 7.41 5.45
C THR A 42 -2.46 8.20 5.36
N ARG A 43 -1.89 8.58 6.51
CA ARG A 43 -0.68 9.41 6.58
C ARG A 43 0.52 8.68 6.00
N THR A 44 0.70 7.41 6.32
CA THR A 44 1.86 6.62 5.86
C THR A 44 1.81 6.42 4.35
N PHE A 45 0.67 5.98 3.82
CA PHE A 45 0.53 5.72 2.38
C PHE A 45 0.61 7.01 1.56
N GLY A 46 -0.01 8.10 2.04
CA GLY A 46 0.07 9.42 1.40
C GLY A 46 1.50 9.96 1.34
N LEU A 47 2.26 9.86 2.44
CA LEU A 47 3.66 10.31 2.49
C LEU A 47 4.58 9.46 1.61
N VAL A 48 4.36 8.15 1.53
CA VAL A 48 5.13 7.26 0.65
C VAL A 48 4.90 7.60 -0.83
N ALA A 49 3.63 7.77 -1.24
CA ALA A 49 3.32 8.14 -2.62
C ALA A 49 3.85 9.56 -2.96
N LEU A 50 3.71 10.51 -2.04
CA LEU A 50 4.26 11.86 -2.18
C LEU A 50 5.78 11.84 -2.35
N GLY A 51 6.51 11.15 -1.47
CA GLY A 51 7.97 11.07 -1.52
C GLY A 51 8.47 10.41 -2.80
N ALA A 52 7.81 9.33 -3.22
CA ALA A 52 8.13 8.66 -4.48
C ALA A 52 7.95 9.58 -5.70
N CYS A 53 6.83 10.32 -5.76
CA CYS A 53 6.59 11.32 -6.79
C CYS A 53 7.64 12.44 -6.76
N LEU A 54 7.96 12.95 -5.57
CA LEU A 54 8.95 14.01 -5.38
C LEU A 54 10.31 13.62 -5.95
N PHE A 55 10.80 12.42 -5.61
CA PHE A 55 12.10 11.95 -6.09
C PHE A 55 12.15 11.73 -7.59
N VAL A 56 11.08 11.20 -8.20
CA VAL A 56 11.00 11.04 -9.66
C VAL A 56 10.97 12.39 -10.37
N VAL A 57 10.18 13.35 -9.90
CA VAL A 57 10.13 14.70 -10.48
C VAL A 57 11.48 15.41 -10.33
N THR A 58 12.12 15.27 -9.17
CA THR A 58 13.46 15.85 -8.92
C THR A 58 14.50 15.24 -9.85
N GLY A 59 14.51 13.91 -9.99
CA GLY A 59 15.41 13.21 -10.91
C GLY A 59 15.18 13.62 -12.36
N SER A 60 13.92 13.74 -12.79
CA SER A 60 13.58 14.17 -14.15
C SER A 60 13.98 15.63 -14.41
N PHE A 61 13.86 16.50 -13.41
CA PHE A 61 14.29 17.90 -13.53
C PHE A 61 15.82 18.00 -13.67
N VAL A 62 16.57 17.22 -12.89
CA VAL A 62 18.04 17.14 -12.98
C VAL A 62 18.47 16.63 -14.35
N ASP A 63 17.83 15.58 -14.87
CA ASP A 63 18.14 15.05 -16.21
C ASP A 63 18.02 16.15 -17.30
N VAL A 64 16.90 16.86 -17.30
CA VAL A 64 16.65 17.97 -18.25
C VAL A 64 17.63 19.12 -18.06
N ALA A 65 17.98 19.47 -16.81
CA ALA A 65 18.87 20.59 -16.51
C ALA A 65 20.34 20.33 -16.91
N TYR A 66 20.76 19.07 -16.96
CA TYR A 66 22.15 18.68 -17.25
C TYR A 66 22.32 17.92 -18.57
N LEU A 67 21.34 18.03 -19.48
CA LEU A 67 21.33 17.40 -20.80
C LEU A 67 22.70 17.47 -21.50
N GLY A 68 23.39 16.33 -21.58
CA GLY A 68 24.64 16.17 -22.32
C GLY A 68 25.94 16.27 -21.50
N VAL A 69 25.89 16.61 -20.20
CA VAL A 69 27.10 16.66 -19.34
C VAL A 69 27.26 15.36 -18.54
N ILE A 70 26.15 14.76 -18.11
CA ILE A 70 26.11 13.55 -17.31
C ILE A 70 24.94 12.71 -17.81
N SER A 71 25.15 11.41 -18.05
CA SER A 71 24.06 10.47 -18.33
C SER A 71 23.28 10.22 -17.04
N PHE A 72 22.26 11.03 -16.76
CA PHE A 72 21.34 10.81 -15.65
C PHE A 72 20.15 9.99 -16.15
N ASP A 73 19.75 8.96 -15.41
CA ASP A 73 18.62 8.11 -15.79
C ASP A 73 17.58 8.14 -14.65
N PRO A 74 16.44 8.83 -14.85
CA PRO A 74 15.35 8.88 -13.89
C PRO A 74 14.81 7.49 -13.47
N LEU A 75 14.97 6.46 -14.31
CA LEU A 75 14.57 5.10 -13.97
C LEU A 75 15.46 4.50 -12.86
N ARG A 76 16.71 4.94 -12.72
CA ARG A 76 17.57 4.52 -11.61
C ARG A 76 17.05 5.05 -10.28
N VAL A 77 16.53 6.28 -10.26
CA VAL A 77 15.88 6.86 -9.07
C VAL A 77 14.63 6.03 -8.72
N ALA A 78 13.80 5.70 -9.70
CA ALA A 78 12.63 4.83 -9.50
C ALA A 78 13.02 3.45 -8.95
N ALA A 79 14.07 2.82 -9.49
CA ALA A 79 14.58 1.55 -9.00
C ALA A 79 15.05 1.65 -7.54
N SER A 80 15.75 2.73 -7.16
CA SER A 80 16.17 2.96 -5.77
C SER A 80 14.99 3.13 -4.82
N ILE A 81 13.89 3.76 -5.24
CA ILE A 81 12.67 3.88 -4.44
C ILE A 81 12.05 2.50 -4.18
N ILE A 82 11.92 1.67 -5.23
CA ILE A 82 11.37 0.31 -5.13
C ILE A 82 12.20 -0.54 -4.16
N MET A 83 13.53 -0.46 -4.27
CA MET A 83 14.44 -1.16 -3.35
C MET A 83 14.30 -0.67 -1.91
N GLY A 84 14.23 0.65 -1.70
CA GLY A 84 14.08 1.23 -0.35
C GLY A 84 12.76 0.83 0.33
N ILE A 85 11.66 0.78 -0.43
CA ILE A 85 10.37 0.33 0.10
C ILE A 85 10.38 -1.17 0.40
N GLY A 86 11.12 -1.98 -0.36
CA GLY A 86 11.33 -3.39 -0.04
C GLY A 86 11.94 -3.59 1.36
N PHE A 87 12.92 -2.77 1.73
CA PHE A 87 13.52 -2.80 3.07
C PHE A 87 12.52 -2.39 4.17
N LEU A 88 11.76 -1.31 3.96
CA LEU A 88 10.71 -0.88 4.90
C LEU A 88 9.62 -1.94 5.06
N GLY A 89 9.22 -2.59 3.95
CA GLY A 89 8.26 -3.68 3.95
C GLY A 89 8.71 -4.88 4.79
N GLY A 90 9.99 -5.26 4.70
CA GLY A 90 10.58 -6.29 5.56
C GLY A 90 10.52 -5.94 7.05
N GLY A 91 10.70 -4.66 7.40
CA GLY A 91 10.57 -4.18 8.78
C GLY A 91 9.13 -4.18 9.33
N LEU A 92 8.12 -4.18 8.45
CA LEU A 92 6.71 -4.28 8.86
C LEU A 92 6.25 -5.72 9.08
N ILE A 93 6.94 -6.70 8.51
CA ILE A 93 6.54 -8.11 8.58
C ILE A 93 7.07 -8.70 9.88
N ILE A 94 6.15 -9.04 10.79
CA ILE A 94 6.48 -9.59 12.09
C ILE A 94 5.81 -10.96 12.25
N PHE A 95 6.61 -11.95 12.66
CA PHE A 95 6.11 -13.27 13.01
C PHE A 95 5.72 -13.27 14.50
N ARG A 96 4.45 -13.58 14.81
CA ARG A 96 3.95 -13.63 16.18
C ARG A 96 3.07 -14.88 16.38
N GLY A 97 3.52 -15.78 17.26
CA GLY A 97 2.90 -17.11 17.39
C GLY A 97 3.03 -17.88 16.08
N ASP A 98 1.93 -18.43 15.58
CA ASP A 98 1.88 -19.15 14.30
C ASP A 98 1.39 -18.29 13.12
N SER A 99 1.47 -16.95 13.22
CA SER A 99 0.89 -16.05 12.21
C SER A 99 1.79 -14.88 11.80
N LEU A 100 1.82 -14.62 10.49
CA LEU A 100 2.51 -13.48 9.87
C LEU A 100 1.62 -12.24 9.90
N HIS A 101 2.14 -11.17 10.50
CA HIS A 101 1.47 -9.87 10.54
C HIS A 101 2.17 -8.88 9.60
N GLY A 102 1.41 -7.93 9.04
CA GLY A 102 1.98 -6.81 8.27
C GLY A 102 2.27 -7.08 6.79
N VAL A 103 2.10 -8.31 6.29
CA VAL A 103 2.37 -8.68 4.88
C VAL A 103 1.55 -7.84 3.89
N THR A 104 0.24 -7.71 4.12
CA THR A 104 -0.65 -6.91 3.26
C THR A 104 -0.37 -5.41 3.36
N THR A 105 0.06 -4.95 4.53
CA THR A 105 0.48 -3.56 4.74
C THR A 105 1.77 -3.25 3.97
N ALA A 106 2.76 -4.16 4.00
CA ALA A 106 3.98 -4.05 3.21
C ALA A 106 3.69 -4.02 1.70
N ALA A 107 2.82 -4.91 1.20
CA ALA A 107 2.38 -4.90 -0.20
C ALA A 107 1.66 -3.60 -0.57
N GLY A 108 0.83 -3.06 0.34
CA GLY A 108 0.16 -1.78 0.15
C GLY A 108 1.13 -0.60 0.03
N LEU A 109 2.17 -0.54 0.87
CA LEU A 109 3.20 0.50 0.77
C LEU A 109 3.98 0.40 -0.54
N TRP A 110 4.23 -0.82 -1.02
CA TRP A 110 4.88 -1.07 -2.31
C TRP A 110 4.07 -0.50 -3.48
N ILE A 111 2.77 -0.79 -3.49
CA ILE A 111 1.83 -0.22 -4.48
C ILE A 111 1.74 1.31 -4.37
N ALA A 112 1.67 1.88 -3.16
CA ALA A 112 1.61 3.33 -2.96
C ALA A 112 2.85 4.04 -3.55
N ALA A 113 4.03 3.46 -3.37
CA ALA A 113 5.26 3.97 -3.96
C ALA A 113 5.22 3.90 -5.50
N GLY A 114 4.75 2.79 -6.08
CA GLY A 114 4.58 2.63 -7.52
C GLY A 114 3.60 3.64 -8.13
N ILE A 115 2.51 3.95 -7.43
CA ILE A 115 1.56 4.99 -7.82
C ILE A 115 2.24 6.36 -7.81
N GLY A 116 2.98 6.70 -6.75
CA GLY A 116 3.76 7.93 -6.66
C GLY A 116 4.79 8.08 -7.79
N ILE A 117 5.53 7.02 -8.10
CA ILE A 117 6.47 6.96 -9.23
C ILE A 117 5.75 7.24 -10.55
N SER A 118 4.62 6.58 -10.79
CA SER A 118 3.82 6.73 -12.01
C SER A 118 3.31 8.16 -12.18
N VAL A 119 2.83 8.79 -11.09
CA VAL A 119 2.42 10.21 -11.11
C VAL A 119 3.62 11.13 -11.37
N GLY A 120 4.79 10.83 -10.79
CA GLY A 120 6.02 11.58 -11.03
C GLY A 120 6.41 11.62 -12.51
N PHE A 121 6.33 10.48 -13.20
CA PHE A 121 6.54 10.37 -14.65
C PHE A 121 5.39 10.97 -15.50
N GLY A 122 4.29 11.39 -14.89
CA GLY A 122 3.14 11.96 -15.59
C GLY A 122 2.13 10.92 -16.12
N MET A 123 2.23 9.66 -15.70
CA MET A 123 1.34 8.57 -16.10
C MET A 123 0.04 8.59 -15.26
N TYR A 124 -0.77 9.64 -15.42
CA TYR A 124 -1.96 9.87 -14.58
C TYR A 124 -3.04 8.79 -14.73
N SER A 125 -3.34 8.38 -15.97
CA SER A 125 -4.34 7.33 -16.22
C SER A 125 -3.94 6.00 -15.59
N VAL A 126 -2.66 5.65 -15.66
CA VAL A 126 -2.12 4.40 -15.09
C VAL A 126 -2.15 4.45 -13.57
N SER A 127 -1.76 5.57 -12.97
CA SER A 127 -1.77 5.73 -11.51
C SER A 127 -3.19 5.69 -10.93
N ILE A 128 -4.16 6.33 -11.59
CA ILE A 128 -5.57 6.26 -11.19
C ILE A 128 -6.10 4.82 -11.34
N PHE A 129 -5.85 4.16 -12.47
CA PHE A 129 -6.31 2.79 -12.69
C PHE A 129 -5.69 1.79 -11.70
N ALA A 130 -4.39 1.91 -11.43
CA ALA A 130 -3.70 1.10 -10.42
C ALA A 130 -4.27 1.35 -9.02
N THR A 131 -4.61 2.59 -8.68
CA THR A 131 -5.27 2.93 -7.42
C THR A 131 -6.62 2.21 -7.31
N LEU A 132 -7.46 2.28 -8.35
CA LEU A 132 -8.76 1.60 -8.37
C LEU A 132 -8.63 0.09 -8.21
N LEU A 133 -7.72 -0.56 -8.95
CA LEU A 133 -7.46 -2.00 -8.81
C LEU A 133 -7.00 -2.37 -7.40
N SER A 134 -6.17 -1.53 -6.78
CA SER A 134 -5.68 -1.74 -5.42
C SER A 134 -6.81 -1.66 -4.40
N LEU A 135 -7.74 -0.70 -4.56
CA LEU A 135 -8.93 -0.60 -3.73
C LEU A 135 -9.82 -1.83 -3.90
N VAL A 136 -10.09 -2.25 -5.14
CA VAL A 136 -10.89 -3.46 -5.42
C VAL A 136 -10.29 -4.69 -4.75
N MET A 137 -8.96 -4.86 -4.81
CA MET A 137 -8.28 -5.98 -4.15
C MET A 137 -8.42 -5.90 -2.61
N PHE A 138 -8.24 -4.71 -2.02
CA PHE A 138 -8.31 -4.53 -0.57
C PHE A 138 -9.72 -4.62 0.00
N THR A 139 -10.73 -4.08 -0.69
CA THR A 139 -12.13 -4.11 -0.29
C THR A 139 -12.76 -5.47 -0.59
N GLY A 140 -12.42 -6.09 -1.74
CA GLY A 140 -12.90 -7.41 -2.11
C GLY A 140 -12.47 -8.49 -1.10
N MET A 141 -11.22 -8.44 -0.65
CA MET A 141 -10.72 -9.38 0.37
C MET A 141 -11.47 -9.22 1.70
N TRP A 142 -11.76 -7.98 2.13
CA TRP A 142 -12.55 -7.73 3.33
C TRP A 142 -13.96 -8.32 3.21
N TYR A 143 -14.62 -8.15 2.06
CA TYR A 143 -15.95 -8.70 1.82
C TYR A 143 -15.97 -10.24 1.87
N VAL A 144 -14.98 -10.89 1.26
CA VAL A 144 -14.82 -12.34 1.28
C VAL A 144 -14.58 -12.85 2.70
N GLU A 145 -13.69 -12.20 3.45
CA GLU A 145 -13.37 -12.60 4.83
C GLU A 145 -14.57 -12.45 5.77
N ASN A 146 -15.34 -11.36 5.65
CA ASN A 146 -16.57 -11.17 6.42
C ASN A 146 -17.65 -12.19 6.05
N ARG A 147 -17.73 -12.59 4.78
CA ARG A 147 -18.70 -13.62 4.35
C ARG A 147 -18.33 -15.01 4.87
N PHE A 148 -17.04 -15.32 4.97
CA PHE A 148 -16.54 -16.60 5.47
C PHE A 148 -16.64 -16.77 6.99
N LYS A 149 -16.42 -15.71 7.77
CA LYS A 149 -16.59 -15.78 9.25
C LYS A 149 -17.99 -16.24 9.65
N HIS A 150 -19.01 -15.78 8.92
CA HIS A 150 -20.39 -16.19 9.13
C HIS A 150 -20.66 -17.67 8.81
N TRP A 151 -19.80 -18.32 8.02
CA TRP A 151 -19.91 -19.74 7.67
C TRP A 151 -19.13 -20.62 8.66
N PHE A 152 -18.02 -20.12 9.24
CA PHE A 152 -17.20 -20.85 10.20
C PHE A 152 -17.69 -20.77 11.66
N GLU A 153 -18.34 -19.67 12.10
CA GLU A 153 -18.97 -19.63 13.45
C GLU A 153 -20.09 -20.68 13.60
N VAL A 154 -20.67 -21.14 12.49
CA VAL A 154 -21.69 -22.20 12.48
C VAL A 154 -21.08 -23.58 12.74
N HIS A 155 -19.78 -23.78 12.51
CA HIS A 155 -19.13 -25.09 12.64
C HIS A 155 -18.30 -25.30 13.92
N GLU A 156 -18.10 -24.27 14.75
CA GLU A 156 -17.33 -24.40 16.00
C GLU A 156 -18.17 -24.76 17.24
N PHE A 157 -19.50 -24.85 17.12
CA PHE A 157 -20.43 -25.21 18.21
C PHE A 157 -20.57 -26.72 18.49
N VAL A 158 -19.68 -27.57 17.97
CA VAL A 158 -19.66 -29.01 18.29
C VAL A 158 -18.23 -29.48 18.60
N ARG A 159 -17.64 -28.96 19.67
CA ARG A 159 -16.61 -29.69 20.41
C ARG A 159 -17.22 -30.16 21.72
N PRO A 160 -17.54 -31.46 21.89
CA PRO A 160 -17.95 -31.98 23.18
C PRO A 160 -16.78 -31.82 24.16
N ASP A 161 -17.02 -31.16 25.30
CA ASP A 161 -16.06 -31.03 26.38
C ASP A 161 -15.71 -32.42 26.95
N HIS A 162 -14.55 -32.96 26.55
CA HIS A 162 -14.04 -34.25 27.07
C HIS A 162 -13.63 -34.17 28.55
N ARG A 163 -13.75 -33.01 29.20
CA ARG A 163 -13.42 -32.84 30.62
C ARG A 163 -14.55 -33.31 31.54
N THR A 164 -15.77 -33.47 31.03
CA THR A 164 -16.92 -33.92 31.85
C THR A 164 -17.04 -35.45 31.96
N GLU A 165 -16.49 -36.22 31.01
CA GLU A 165 -16.59 -37.69 31.05
C GLU A 165 -15.60 -38.33 32.05
N MET A 166 -14.39 -37.79 32.18
CA MET A 166 -13.38 -38.36 33.08
C MET A 166 -13.67 -38.16 34.58
N GLN A 167 -14.53 -37.20 34.94
CA GLN A 167 -15.00 -37.05 36.33
C GLN A 167 -16.10 -38.03 36.71
N ASN A 168 -16.85 -38.57 35.74
CA ASN A 168 -17.97 -39.48 36.00
C ASN A 168 -17.52 -40.95 36.09
N GLU A 169 -16.42 -41.32 35.42
CA GLU A 169 -15.79 -42.64 35.58
C GLU A 169 -15.09 -42.78 36.94
N ASN A 170 -14.34 -41.77 37.37
CA ASN A 170 -13.65 -41.81 38.68
C ASN A 170 -14.60 -41.77 39.89
N GLY A 171 -15.85 -41.30 39.72
CA GLY A 171 -16.86 -41.30 40.77
C GLY A 171 -17.65 -42.61 40.90
N ARG A 172 -17.47 -43.57 39.98
CA ARG A 172 -18.19 -44.86 39.98
C ARG A 172 -17.33 -46.04 40.45
N THR A 173 -16.04 -45.82 40.71
CA THR A 173 -15.08 -46.85 41.16
C THR A 173 -14.69 -46.70 42.63
N SER A 174 -15.44 -45.94 43.43
CA SER A 174 -15.25 -45.81 44.89
C SER A 174 -16.33 -46.55 45.66
#